data_AF-A0AAJ2NSL6-F1
#
_entry.id   AF-A0AAJ2NSL6-F1
#
_cell.length_a   1.000
_cell.length_b   1.000
_cell.length_c   1.000
_cell.angle_alpha   90.00
_cell.angle_beta   90.00
_cell.angle_gamma   90.00
#
_symmetry.space_group_name_H-M   'P 1'
#
loop_
_entity.id
_entity.type
_entity.pdbx_description
1 polymer ?
#
loop_
_entity_poly.entity_id
_entity_poly.type
_entity_poly.pdbx_seq_one_letter_code
_entity_poly.pdbx_strand_id
1 'polypeptide(L)' 'FEQLLEEGNLLPIKEWLTDNIHQYGKMKKPLEILHDVTGEGLNPKYLIDYLYEKYGKVYQLN' A
#
# COMPACT_ATOMS: atom_id res chain seq x y z
N PHE A 1 -4.41 4.84 -9.41
CA PHE A 1 -3.01 4.59 -9.82
C PHE A 1 -2.88 3.56 -10.95
N GLU A 2 -3.92 2.81 -11.34
CA GLU A 2 -3.82 1.76 -12.37
C GLU A 2 -3.27 2.27 -13.70
N GLN A 3 -3.85 3.32 -14.27
CA GLN A 3 -3.34 3.93 -15.50
C GLN A 3 -1.86 4.38 -15.40
N LEU A 4 -1.47 4.97 -14.27
CA LEU A 4 -0.08 5.38 -14.04
C LEU A 4 0.87 4.18 -14.00
N LEU A 5 0.43 3.05 -13.44
CA LEU A 5 1.20 1.81 -13.42
C LEU A 5 1.33 1.19 -14.81
N GLU A 6 0.24 1.17 -15.58
CA GLU A 6 0.23 0.68 -16.97
C GLU A 6 1.16 1.48 -17.88
N GLU A 7 1.24 2.80 -17.67
CA GLU A 7 2.14 3.71 -18.37
C GLU A 7 3.59 3.68 -17.83
N GLY A 8 3.87 2.92 -16.77
CA GLY A 8 5.17 2.87 -16.12
C GLY A 8 5.55 4.13 -15.34
N ASN A 9 4.59 5.04 -15.11
CA ASN A 9 4.79 6.27 -14.37
C ASN A 9 4.71 6.05 -12.85
N LEU A 10 5.86 5.74 -12.24
CA LEU A 10 5.98 5.47 -10.81
C LEU A 10 6.23 6.71 -9.95
N LEU A 11 6.48 7.88 -10.56
CA LEU A 11 6.85 9.09 -9.82
C LEU A 11 5.76 9.51 -8.81
N PRO A 12 4.46 9.55 -9.16
CA PRO A 12 3.42 9.95 -8.20
C PRO A 12 3.29 8.99 -7.01
N ILE A 13 3.55 7.70 -7.21
CA ILE A 13 3.52 6.69 -6.14
C ILE A 13 4.69 6.93 -5.19
N LYS A 14 5.89 7.18 -5.74
CA LYS A 14 7.09 7.47 -4.95
C LYS A 14 6.92 8.74 -4.13
N GLU A 15 6.37 9.80 -4.71
CA GLU A 15 6.11 11.07 -4.04
C GLU A 15 5.13 10.88 -2.89
N TRP A 16 4.01 10.20 -3.13
CA TRP A 16 3.04 9.89 -2.09
C TRP A 16 3.67 9.09 -0.93
N LEU A 17 4.47 8.06 -1.22
CA LEU A 17 5.18 7.30 -0.18
C LEU A 17 6.21 8.15 0.57
N THR A 18 6.84 9.10 -0.11
CA THR A 18 7.82 9.99 0.51
C THR A 18 7.15 10.93 1.50
N ASP A 19 6.06 11.57 1.07
CA ASP A 19 5.31 12.54 1.87
C ASP A 19 4.51 11.87 3.00
N ASN A 20 4.07 10.63 2.84
CA ASN A 20 3.24 9.99 3.87
C ASN A 20 4.03 9.05 4.78
N ILE A 21 5.18 8.53 4.33
CA ILE A 21 5.89 7.47 5.05
C ILE A 21 7.39 7.78 5.20
N HIS A 22 8.12 7.92 4.09
CA HIS A 22 9.59 7.94 4.15
C HIS A 22 10.17 9.18 4.85
N GLN A 23 9.50 10.34 4.75
CA GLN A 23 10.01 11.58 5.36
C GLN A 23 10.21 11.48 6.87
N TYR A 24 9.48 10.59 7.55
CA TYR A 24 9.56 10.44 9.00
C TYR A 24 10.79 9.64 9.45
N GLY A 25 11.37 8.81 8.60
CA GLY A 25 12.50 7.95 8.97
C GLY A 25 12.27 7.22 10.30
N LYS A 26 13.14 7.45 11.28
CA LYS A 26 13.01 6.90 12.66
C LYS A 26 12.34 7.87 13.65
N MET A 27 11.88 9.03 13.22
CA MET A 27 11.30 10.06 14.09
C MET A 27 9.89 9.69 14.60
N LYS A 28 9.19 8.81 13.89
CA LYS A 28 7.89 8.25 14.29
C LYS A 28 7.95 6.73 14.38
N LYS A 29 7.15 6.13 15.25
CA LYS A 29 7.01 4.67 15.29
C LYS A 29 6.24 4.17 14.06
N PRO A 30 6.52 2.98 13.56
CA PRO A 30 5.81 2.43 12.41
C PRO A 30 4.28 2.39 12.58
N LEU A 31 3.77 2.04 13.78
CA LEU A 31 2.34 2.01 14.05
C LEU A 31 1.69 3.40 14.13
N GLU A 32 2.46 4.44 14.47
CA GLU A 32 1.99 5.83 14.44
C GLU A 32 1.87 6.29 12.98
N ILE A 33 2.89 6.03 12.15
CA ILE A 33 2.85 6.34 10.71
C ILE A 33 1.69 5.60 10.04
N LEU A 34 1.49 4.32 10.37
CA LEU A 34 0.37 3.54 9.84
C LEU A 34 -0.96 4.24 10.13
N HIS A 35 -1.24 4.52 11.41
CA HIS A 35 -2.49 5.16 11.81
C HIS A 35 -2.66 6.57 11.22
N ASP A 36 -1.60 7.38 11.17
CA ASP A 36 -1.64 8.74 10.60
C ASP A 36 -2.04 8.73 9.11
N VAL A 37 -1.63 7.70 8.36
CA VAL A 37 -1.82 7.63 6.91
C VAL A 37 -3.08 6.85 6.53
N THR A 38 -3.41 5.78 7.25
CA THR A 38 -4.55 4.91 6.92
C THR A 38 -5.79 5.17 7.77
N GLY A 39 -5.66 5.88 8.89
CA GLY A 39 -6.74 6.10 9.86
C GLY A 39 -7.05 4.90 10.76
N GLU A 40 -6.28 3.81 10.67
CA GLU A 40 -6.49 2.60 11.48
C GLU A 40 -5.17 1.95 11.91
N GLY A 41 -5.24 1.06 12.90
CA GLY A 41 -4.11 0.24 13.33
C GLY A 41 -3.78 -0.89 12.35
N LEU A 42 -2.90 -1.81 12.77
CA LEU A 42 -2.54 -2.97 11.95
C LEU A 42 -3.76 -3.86 11.66
N ASN A 43 -4.13 -3.94 10.38
CA ASN A 43 -5.27 -4.73 9.91
C ASN A 43 -4.82 -5.69 8.78
N PRO A 44 -4.81 -7.02 9.01
CA PRO A 44 -4.34 -7.98 8.01
C PRO A 44 -5.33 -8.21 6.86
N LYS A 45 -6.58 -7.75 6.98
CA LYS A 45 -7.65 -8.03 6.02
C LYS A 45 -7.28 -7.59 4.60
N TYR A 46 -6.70 -6.40 4.42
CA TYR A 46 -6.33 -5.90 3.09
C TYR A 46 -5.31 -6.80 2.37
N LEU A 47 -4.32 -7.31 3.10
CA LEU A 47 -3.34 -8.23 2.51
C LEU A 47 -4.00 -9.56 2.15
N ILE A 48 -4.85 -10.10 3.05
CA ILE A 48 -5.58 -11.34 2.80
C ILE A 48 -6.46 -11.19 1.56
N ASP A 49 -7.29 -10.15 1.49
CA ASP A 49 -8.18 -9.89 0.37
C ASP A 49 -7.41 -9.74 -0.95
N TYR A 50 -6.31 -8.96 -0.95
CA TYR A 50 -5.43 -8.81 -2.11
C TYR A 50 -4.86 -10.15 -2.60
N LEU A 51 -4.37 -10.99 -1.68
CA LEU A 51 -3.80 -12.29 -2.03
C LEU A 51 -4.88 -13.24 -2.56
N TYR A 52 -6.04 -13.32 -1.92
CA TYR A 52 -7.16 -14.14 -2.39
C TYR A 52 -7.61 -13.71 -3.79
N GLU A 53 -7.79 -12.42 -4.03
CA GLU A 53 -8.21 -11.91 -5.34
C GLU A 53 -7.16 -12.19 -6.41
N LYS A 54 -5.89 -11.86 -6.13
CA LYS A 54 -4.78 -12.05 -7.07
C LYS A 54 -4.60 -13.51 -7.43
N TYR A 55 -4.47 -14.38 -6.43
CA TYR A 55 -4.18 -15.78 -6.68
C TYR A 55 -5.42 -16.56 -7.15
N GLY A 56 -6.63 -16.14 -6.77
CA GLY A 56 -7.86 -16.66 -7.35
C GLY A 56 -7.94 -16.43 -8.85
N LYS A 57 -7.58 -15.22 -9.32
CA LYS A 57 -7.51 -14.90 -10.76
C LYS A 57 -6.40 -15.67 -11.47
N VAL A 58 -5.19 -15.72 -10.90
CA VAL A 58 -4.02 -16.40 -11.51
C VAL A 58 -4.25 -17.90 -11.69
N TYR A 59 -4.83 -18.56 -10.67
CA TYR A 59 -5.03 -20.01 -10.67
C TYR A 59 -6.45 -20.44 -11.04
N GLN A 60 -7.32 -19.50 -11.44
CA GLN A 60 -8.70 -19.77 -11.85
C GLN A 60 -9.50 -20.57 -10.80
N LEU A 61 -9.38 -20.15 -9.54
CA LEU A 61 -10.03 -20.82 -8.39
C LEU A 61 -11.43 -20.26 -8.08
N ASN A 62 -11.90 -19.31 -8.89
CA ASN A 62 -13.18 -18.61 -8.76
C ASN A 62 -14.01 -18.74 -10.04
#